data_AF-A0A857DC09-F1
#
_entry.id   AF-A0A857DC09-F1
#
_cell.length_a   1.000
_cell.length_b   1.000
_cell.length_c   1.000
_cell.angle_alpha   90.00
_cell.angle_beta   90.00
_cell.angle_gamma   90.00
#
_symmetry.space_group_name_H-M   'P 1'
#
loop_
_entity.id
_entity.type
_entity.pdbx_description
1 polymer ?
#
loop_
_entity_poly.entity_id
_entity_poly.type
_entity_poly.pdbx_seq_one_letter_code
_entity_poly.pdbx_strand_id
1 'polypeptide(L)'
;MIEVDLHGLTSEQAMIEVMEYIYDFKNHKYESILFITGKGTGILKVSLEQLLEKNNISFQVVNKGGAYLIQDLANSYTYNNEYDDEEEFDDYEDLDELFDQYK
;
A
#
# COMPACT_ATOMS: atom_id res chain seq x y z
N MET A 1 8.57 -5.25 -3.67
CA MET A 1 7.81 -5.77 -2.51
C MET A 1 8.78 -6.06 -1.37
N ILE A 2 8.44 -5.69 -0.14
CA ILE A 2 9.19 -6.08 1.07
C ILE A 2 8.32 -6.89 2.04
N GLU A 3 8.95 -7.75 2.82
CA GLU A 3 8.28 -8.57 3.84
C GLU A 3 8.73 -8.11 5.22
N VAL A 4 7.77 -7.90 6.12
CA VAL A 4 8.01 -7.43 7.48
C VAL A 4 7.43 -8.44 8.44
N ASP A 5 8.31 -9.08 9.21
CA ASP A 5 7.92 -10.13 10.11
C ASP A 5 7.66 -9.62 11.52
N LEU A 6 6.39 -9.58 11.90
CA LEU A 6 5.95 -9.09 13.20
C LEU A 6 5.71 -10.23 14.19
N HIS A 7 5.87 -11.49 13.76
CA HIS A 7 5.54 -12.62 14.64
C HIS A 7 6.48 -12.64 15.86
N GLY A 8 5.90 -12.90 17.02
CA GLY A 8 6.67 -13.00 18.26
C GLY A 8 7.06 -11.66 18.89
N LEU A 9 6.82 -10.53 18.21
CA LEU A 9 6.94 -9.21 18.82
C LEU A 9 5.81 -8.96 19.80
N THR A 10 6.08 -8.12 20.80
CA THR A 10 5.00 -7.51 21.59
C THR A 10 4.22 -6.52 20.71
N SER A 11 2.97 -6.26 21.05
CA SER A 11 2.15 -5.32 20.28
C SER A 11 2.78 -3.94 20.15
N GLU A 12 3.42 -3.45 21.21
CA GLU A 12 4.09 -2.14 21.19
C GLU A 12 5.25 -2.12 20.20
N GLN A 13 6.14 -3.12 20.24
CA GLN A 13 7.27 -3.23 19.32
C GLN A 13 6.80 -3.35 17.87
N ALA A 14 5.81 -4.20 17.61
CA ALA A 14 5.27 -4.38 16.27
C ALA A 14 4.67 -3.09 15.72
N MET A 15 3.96 -2.29 16.54
CA MET A 15 3.35 -1.04 16.07
C MET A 15 4.39 0.05 15.77
N ILE A 16 5.50 0.09 16.52
CA ILE A 16 6.62 1.00 16.21
C ILE A 16 7.19 0.66 14.83
N GLU A 17 7.49 -0.62 14.60
CA GLU A 17 8.07 -1.08 13.35
C GLU A 17 7.12 -0.87 12.16
N VAL A 18 5.84 -1.21 12.32
CA VAL A 18 4.83 -0.96 11.28
C VAL A 18 4.74 0.53 10.93
N MET A 19 4.83 1.43 11.91
CA MET A 19 4.79 2.88 11.65
C MET A 19 5.97 3.37 10.82
N GLU A 20 7.17 2.83 11.05
CA GLU A 20 8.36 3.14 10.23
C GLU A 20 8.15 2.69 8.78
N TYR A 21 7.66 1.47 8.58
CA TYR A 21 7.37 0.95 7.24
C TYR A 21 6.21 1.66 6.55
N ILE A 22 5.17 2.06 7.28
CA ILE A 22 4.09 2.90 6.74
C ILE A 22 4.62 4.26 6.29
N TYR A 23 5.51 4.88 7.08
CA TYR A 23 6.14 6.14 6.70
C TYR A 23 6.94 5.99 5.42
N ASP A 24 7.75 4.93 5.32
CA ASP A 24 8.54 4.65 4.13
C ASP A 24 7.67 4.32 2.90
N PHE A 25 6.58 3.57 3.08
CA PHE A 25 5.58 3.28 2.06
C PHE A 25 4.94 4.57 1.52
N LYS A 26 4.51 5.47 2.42
CA LYS A 26 3.91 6.76 2.05
C LYS A 26 4.90 7.70 1.34
N ASN A 27 6.19 7.52 1.53
CA ASN A 27 7.25 8.24 0.80
C ASN A 27 7.69 7.51 -0.47
N HIS A 28 6.90 6.54 -0.95
CA HIS A 28 7.15 5.76 -2.16
C HIS A 28 8.49 5.03 -2.17
N LYS A 29 9.05 4.69 -0.99
CA LYS A 29 10.24 3.84 -0.92
C LYS A 29 9.93 2.38 -1.24
N TYR A 30 8.68 1.97 -1.00
CA TYR A 30 8.20 0.62 -1.25
C TYR A 30 6.85 0.68 -1.96
N GLU A 31 6.74 0.00 -3.10
CA GLU A 31 5.47 -0.16 -3.83
C GLU A 31 4.49 -1.10 -3.12
N SER A 32 5.01 -2.02 -2.31
CA SER A 32 4.22 -3.02 -1.62
C SER A 32 4.93 -3.57 -0.39
N ILE A 33 4.14 -3.84 0.66
CA ILE A 33 4.62 -4.39 1.93
C ILE A 33 3.72 -5.54 2.36
N LEU A 34 4.31 -6.67 2.72
CA LEU A 34 3.65 -7.81 3.31
C LEU A 34 4.00 -7.91 4.80
N PHE A 35 3.04 -7.60 5.68
CA PHE A 35 3.19 -7.75 7.12
C PHE A 35 2.76 -9.14 7.58
N ILE A 36 3.63 -9.86 8.29
CA ILE A 36 3.36 -11.21 8.80
C ILE A 36 3.04 -11.11 10.30
N THR A 37 1.78 -11.30 10.69
CA THR A 37 1.33 -11.18 12.08
C THR A 37 1.24 -12.54 12.80
N GLY A 38 1.29 -13.64 12.03
CA GLY A 38 1.17 -15.00 12.55
C GLY A 38 -0.27 -15.40 12.93
N LYS A 39 -0.41 -16.59 13.54
CA LYS A 39 -1.71 -17.21 13.89
C LYS A 39 -2.07 -17.13 15.38
N GLY A 40 -1.37 -16.30 16.15
CA GLY A 40 -1.50 -16.24 17.61
C GLY A 40 -2.87 -15.74 18.10
N THR A 41 -2.87 -15.00 19.21
CA THR A 41 -4.08 -14.50 19.88
C THR A 41 -4.91 -13.51 19.05
N GLY A 42 -4.40 -13.05 17.90
CA GLY A 42 -5.05 -12.08 17.04
C GLY A 42 -4.78 -10.62 17.42
N ILE A 43 -4.06 -10.36 18.51
CA ILE A 43 -3.80 -8.98 18.97
C ILE A 43 -3.06 -8.17 17.90
N LEU A 44 -1.97 -8.71 17.33
CA LEU A 44 -1.21 -8.02 16.28
C LEU A 44 -2.05 -7.76 15.03
N LYS A 45 -3.01 -8.63 14.72
CA LYS A 45 -3.94 -8.45 13.59
C LYS A 45 -4.81 -7.24 13.81
N VAL A 46 -5.51 -7.21 14.96
CA VAL A 46 -6.41 -6.10 15.31
C VAL A 46 -5.65 -4.78 15.40
N SER A 47 -4.47 -4.78 16.03
CA SER A 47 -3.65 -3.57 16.13
C SER A 47 -3.16 -3.07 14.77
N LEU A 48 -2.73 -3.98 13.88
CA LEU A 48 -2.32 -3.63 12.53
C LEU A 48 -3.48 -3.09 11.69
N GLU A 49 -4.64 -3.76 11.72
CA GLU A 49 -5.85 -3.32 11.02
C GLU A 49 -6.27 -1.91 11.46
N GLN A 50 -6.36 -1.68 12.78
CA GLN A 50 -6.68 -0.35 13.33
C GLN A 50 -5.69 0.72 12.90
N LEU A 51 -4.40 0.38 12.83
CA LEU A 51 -3.35 1.32 12.43
C LEU A 51 -3.42 1.66 10.94
N LEU A 52 -3.64 0.66 10.09
CA LEU A 52 -3.79 0.83 8.64
C LEU A 52 -5.05 1.65 8.32
N GLU A 53 -6.18 1.34 8.96
CA GLU A 53 -7.44 2.09 8.83
C GLU A 53 -7.26 3.55 9.27
N LYS A 54 -6.65 3.78 10.44
CA LYS A 54 -6.35 5.13 10.93
C LYS A 54 -5.48 5.94 9.95
N ASN A 55 -4.64 5.26 9.18
CA ASN A 55 -3.76 5.87 8.19
C ASN A 55 -4.37 5.96 6.79
N ASN A 56 -5.63 5.54 6.60
CA ASN A 56 -6.34 5.43 5.32
C ASN A 56 -5.59 4.55 4.29
N ILE A 57 -5.02 3.44 4.75
CA ILE A 57 -4.30 2.49 3.89
C ILE A 57 -5.19 1.28 3.64
N SER A 58 -5.51 1.01 2.38
CA SER A 58 -6.18 -0.22 1.97
C SER A 58 -5.22 -1.41 2.05
N PHE A 59 -5.73 -2.55 2.48
CA PHE A 59 -4.95 -3.78 2.63
C PHE A 59 -5.74 -5.01 2.19
N GLN A 60 -5.01 -6.07 1.84
CA GLN A 60 -5.56 -7.39 1.55
C GLN A 60 -5.07 -8.39 2.60
N VAL A 61 -5.99 -9.18 3.14
CA VAL A 61 -5.67 -10.24 4.08
C VAL A 61 -5.30 -11.51 3.31
N VAL A 62 -4.09 -12.01 3.52
CA VAL A 62 -3.54 -13.17 2.82
C VAL A 62 -3.07 -14.25 3.80
N ASN A 63 -2.57 -15.37 3.27
CA ASN A 63 -2.07 -16.51 4.07
C ASN A 63 -3.07 -17.00 5.14
N LYS A 64 -4.35 -17.17 4.76
CA LYS A 64 -5.44 -17.59 5.66
C LYS A 64 -5.56 -16.69 6.91
N GLY A 65 -5.35 -15.39 6.74
CA GLY A 65 -5.39 -14.42 7.83
C GLY A 65 -4.10 -14.32 8.65
N GLY A 66 -2.99 -14.86 8.16
CA GLY A 66 -1.68 -14.79 8.83
C GLY A 66 -0.80 -13.62 8.38
N ALA A 67 -1.18 -12.93 7.31
CA ALA A 67 -0.43 -11.81 6.76
C ALA A 67 -1.33 -10.80 6.05
N TYR A 68 -0.82 -9.58 5.90
CA TYR A 68 -1.52 -8.40 5.38
C TYR A 68 -0.66 -7.73 4.31
N LEU A 69 -1.20 -7.61 3.10
CA LEU A 69 -0.53 -6.99 1.96
C LEU A 69 -1.08 -5.58 1.75
N ILE A 70 -0.20 -4.58 1.69
CA ILE A 70 -0.52 -3.23 1.23
C ILE A 70 0.21 -2.96 -0.09
N GLN A 71 -0.43 -2.21 -0.99
CA GLN A 71 0.11 -1.89 -2.32
C GLN A 71 -0.22 -0.45 -2.69
N ASP A 72 0.74 0.23 -3.30
CA ASP A 72 0.55 1.58 -3.82
C ASP A 72 -0.10 1.48 -5.20
N LEU A 73 -1.44 1.55 -5.22
CA LEU A 73 -2.23 1.44 -6.45
C LEU A 73 -1.98 2.62 -7.40
N ALA A 74 -1.55 3.78 -6.88
CA ALA A 74 -1.31 4.98 -7.69
C ALA A 74 -0.10 4.80 -8.62
N ASN A 75 0.88 3.97 -8.25
CA ASN A 75 2.08 3.71 -9.06
C ASN A 75 1.97 2.47 -9.97
N SER A 76 0.91 1.66 -9.85
CA SER A 76 0.74 0.48 -10.71
C SER A 76 0.47 0.82 -12.19
N TYR A 77 0.06 2.06 -12.48
CA TYR A 77 -0.19 2.54 -13.86
C TYR A 77 1.03 3.21 -14.51
N THR A 78 2.07 3.55 -13.75
CA THR A 78 3.22 4.33 -14.25
C THR A 78 4.40 3.47 -14.72
N TYR A 79 4.31 2.15 -14.62
CA TYR A 79 5.40 1.21 -14.91
C TYR A 79 5.03 0.15 -15.98
N ASN A 80 4.26 0.55 -16.99
CA ASN A 80 4.04 -0.24 -18.22
C ASN A 80 4.18 0.67 -19.45
N ASN A 81 5.33 1.32 -19.62
CA ASN A 81 5.71 1.95 -20.89
C ASN A 81 7.22 1.80 -21.11
N GLU A 82 7.66 0.56 -21.30
CA GLU A 82 8.86 0.28 -22.11
C GLU A 82 8.39 -0.11 -23.51
N TYR A 83 8.37 0.89 -24.38
CA TYR A 83 8.48 0.88 -25.85
C TYR A 83 7.99 -0.36 -26.61
N ASP A 84 6.85 -0.21 -27.29
CA ASP A 84 6.64 -0.77 -28.64
C ASP A 84 5.99 0.31 -29.52
N ASP A 85 6.40 0.35 -30.78
CA ASP A 85 6.33 1.46 -31.73
C ASP A 85 4.92 1.99 -32.09
N GLU A 86 4.87 3.30 -32.38
CA GLU A 86 3.89 4.04 -33.21
C GLU A 86 2.37 3.81 -32.98
N GLU A 87 1.76 4.60 -32.07
CA GLU A 87 0.46 5.22 -32.33
C GLU A 87 0.43 6.66 -31.76
N GLU A 88 0.27 7.62 -32.66
CA GLU A 88 0.03 9.04 -32.39
C GLU A 88 -1.36 9.18 -31.76
N PHE A 89 -1.42 9.46 -30.45
CA PHE A 89 -2.64 9.93 -29.78
C PHE A 89 -2.44 11.40 -29.41
N ASP A 90 -2.84 12.28 -30.34
CA ASP A 90 -3.30 13.61 -29.99
C ASP A 90 -4.56 13.45 -29.14
N ASP A 91 -4.51 13.82 -27.85
CA ASP A 91 -5.69 14.24 -27.05
C ASP A 91 -5.22 14.79 -25.69
N TYR A 92 -4.51 15.93 -25.73
CA TYR A 92 -4.24 16.75 -24.54
C TYR A 92 -5.22 17.94 -24.40
N GLU A 93 -6.24 18.05 -25.26
CA GLU A 93 -7.21 19.16 -25.21
C GLU A 93 -8.31 18.97 -24.15
N ASP A 94 -8.53 17.76 -23.62
CA ASP A 94 -9.71 17.48 -22.77
C ASP A 94 -9.50 17.58 -21.25
N LEU A 95 -8.27 17.81 -20.78
CA LEU A 95 -8.03 17.92 -19.33
C LEU A 95 -8.53 19.24 -18.74
N ASP A 96 -8.54 20.32 -19.53
CA ASP A 96 -8.97 21.64 -19.06
C ASP A 96 -10.50 21.71 -18.85
N GLU A 97 -11.30 21.01 -19.67
CA GLU A 97 -12.76 20.95 -19.50
C GLU A 97 -13.19 20.24 -18.21
N LEU A 98 -12.41 19.26 -17.74
CA LEU A 98 -12.73 18.44 -16.57
C LEU A 98 -12.62 19.22 -15.25
N PHE A 99 -11.77 20.26 -15.22
CA PHE A 99 -11.60 21.13 -14.05
C PHE A 99 -12.54 22.34 -14.06
N ASP A 100 -13.07 22.75 -15.22
CA ASP A 100 -14.02 23.85 -15.30
C ASP A 100 -15.43 23.47 -14.79
N GLN A 101 -15.76 22.17 -14.67
CA GLN A 101 -17.01 21.73 -14.06
C GLN A 101 -17.06 21.92 -12.52
N TYR A 102 -15.91 22.21 -11.88
CA TYR A 102 -15.81 22.40 -10.43
C TYR A 102 -15.55 23.86 -10.00
N LYS A 103 -15.71 24.83 -10.92
CA LYS A 103 -15.64 26.27 -10.62
C LYS A 103 -17.01 26.90 -10.37
#